data_AF-A0A0L0FZV5-F1
#
_entry.id   AF-A0A0L0FZV5-F1
#
_cell.length_a   1.000
_cell.length_b   1.000
_cell.length_c   1.000
_cell.angle_alpha   90.00
_cell.angle_beta   90.00
_cell.angle_gamma   90.00
#
_symmetry.space_group_name_H-M   'P 1'
#
loop_
_entity.id
_entity.type
_entity.pdbx_description
1 polymer ?
#
loop_
_entity_poly.entity_id
_entity_poly.type
_entity_poly.pdbx_seq_one_letter_code
_entity_poly.pdbx_strand_id
1 'polypeptide(L)'
;MSTVQANQKMTREQYRKHQELDAARKAGTAPPEQDEDGRMINPHIPEYISKAPWYISDGKAGLKHQKAQKETIKTGMDVWHHRGARVKGPASQKFKKGACENCGAMTHKKSDCMERPRGKGAKWTGEDIQKDEVVVNLDGLEFEVKRDRWNGYDNSDYQEVVDEFARVDKMKLEIKAKEVADEMTQKNVVDDEDAEIDPDSEMIGYTEGASMPGQAYDAKKRITVRNLRIREDTAKYLRNLDPKSAHYDPKTRSMRGNPYAGSGKLQEEREYIPENFIRYTGDAKKVAAMQLFAWNKSERGENVHVQALPTATESLLKTERTHVDEAKEKEQQSIIERYGGAKYLDAPPQELLLGQTEHYVEYDRSGNVVKGQAKAIAKTKFAEDKHFNNSMLFYFDFSTTISHADHMMPFA
;
A
#
# COMPACT_ATOMS: atom_id res chain seq x y z
N MET A 1 20.82 -37.66 -42.35
CA MET A 1 20.42 -36.86 -43.53
C MET A 1 18.93 -36.59 -43.43
N SER A 2 18.53 -35.43 -42.88
CA SER A 2 17.13 -34.99 -42.85
C SER A 2 17.04 -33.78 -43.78
N THR A 3 16.43 -34.01 -44.94
CA THR A 3 16.35 -33.08 -46.06
C THR A 3 15.14 -32.15 -45.90
N VAL A 4 15.42 -30.85 -45.83
CA VAL A 4 14.68 -29.72 -46.45
C VAL A 4 13.15 -29.93 -46.59
N GLN A 5 12.39 -29.52 -45.56
CA GLN A 5 10.94 -29.26 -45.67
C GLN A 5 10.65 -27.75 -45.75
N ALA A 6 11.47 -26.98 -46.46
CA ALA A 6 11.17 -25.57 -46.72
C ALA A 6 10.41 -25.46 -48.05
N ASN A 7 9.15 -24.99 -47.98
CA ASN A 7 8.22 -24.69 -49.09
C ASN A 7 7.48 -25.86 -49.75
N GLN A 8 6.70 -26.62 -48.97
CA GLN A 8 5.49 -27.25 -49.56
C GLN A 8 4.41 -26.17 -49.78
N LYS A 9 3.90 -26.06 -51.01
CA LYS A 9 2.75 -25.18 -51.31
C LYS A 9 1.54 -25.66 -50.51
N MET A 10 1.09 -24.84 -49.56
CA MET A 10 -0.13 -25.09 -48.79
C MET A 10 -1.32 -25.23 -49.75
N THR A 11 -2.17 -26.23 -49.52
CA THR A 11 -3.41 -26.35 -50.32
C THR A 11 -4.34 -25.18 -50.01
N ARG A 12 -5.22 -24.80 -50.95
CA ARG A 12 -6.16 -23.68 -50.77
C ARG A 12 -7.01 -23.83 -49.49
N GLU A 13 -7.39 -25.05 -49.16
CA GLU A 13 -8.13 -25.36 -47.93
C GLU A 13 -7.29 -25.15 -46.67
N GLN A 14 -6.01 -25.55 -46.67
CA GLN A 14 -5.10 -25.30 -45.55
C GLN A 14 -4.81 -23.82 -45.35
N TYR A 15 -4.65 -23.05 -46.44
CA TYR A 15 -4.49 -21.60 -46.37
C TYR A 15 -5.72 -20.92 -45.77
N ARG A 16 -6.93 -21.33 -46.23
CA ARG A 16 -8.18 -20.84 -45.67
C ARG A 16 -8.31 -21.18 -44.18
N LYS A 17 -7.98 -22.42 -43.79
CA LYS A 17 -7.96 -22.83 -42.37
C LYS A 17 -6.98 -22.00 -41.54
N HIS A 18 -5.78 -21.71 -42.04
CA HIS A 18 -4.81 -20.85 -41.36
C HIS A 18 -5.35 -19.43 -41.17
N GLN A 19 -5.96 -18.85 -42.21
CA GLN A 19 -6.55 -17.52 -42.14
C GLN A 19 -7.75 -17.46 -41.17
N GLU A 20 -8.61 -18.47 -41.18
CA GLU A 20 -9.72 -18.60 -40.22
C GLU A 20 -9.20 -18.77 -38.79
N LEU A 21 -8.14 -19.56 -38.58
CA LEU A 21 -7.49 -19.71 -37.28
C LEU A 21 -6.87 -18.40 -36.80
N ASP A 22 -6.20 -17.65 -37.67
CA ASP A 22 -5.62 -16.36 -37.31
C ASP A 22 -6.68 -15.30 -37.01
N ALA A 23 -7.78 -15.31 -37.76
CA ALA A 23 -8.93 -14.47 -37.45
C ALA A 23 -9.54 -14.83 -36.08
N ALA A 24 -9.70 -16.13 -35.78
CA ALA A 24 -10.17 -16.59 -34.48
C ALA A 24 -9.19 -16.25 -33.34
N ARG A 25 -7.87 -16.33 -33.58
CA ARG A 25 -6.84 -15.92 -32.61
C ARG A 25 -6.88 -14.42 -32.35
N LYS A 26 -7.02 -13.60 -33.41
CA LYS A 26 -7.18 -12.14 -33.28
C LYS A 26 -8.49 -11.75 -32.61
N ALA A 27 -9.54 -12.57 -32.76
CA ALA A 27 -10.80 -12.41 -32.04
C ALA A 27 -10.75 -12.95 -30.59
N GLY A 28 -9.66 -13.61 -30.18
CA GLY A 28 -9.51 -14.19 -28.85
C GLY A 28 -10.30 -15.47 -28.59
N THR A 29 -10.92 -16.07 -29.62
CA THR A 29 -11.66 -17.34 -29.51
C THR A 29 -10.77 -18.57 -29.61
N ALA A 30 -9.60 -18.45 -30.25
CA ALA A 30 -8.60 -19.51 -30.35
C ALA A 30 -7.32 -19.15 -29.57
N PRO A 31 -6.63 -20.14 -28.95
CA PRO A 31 -5.40 -19.89 -28.23
C PRO A 31 -4.29 -19.38 -29.17
N PRO A 32 -3.41 -18.48 -28.68
CA PRO A 32 -2.31 -17.95 -29.46
C PRO A 32 -1.30 -19.05 -29.81
N GLU A 33 -0.60 -18.86 -30.91
CA GLU A 33 0.52 -19.72 -31.30
C GLU A 33 1.64 -19.64 -30.25
N GLN A 34 2.31 -20.75 -29.97
CA GLN A 34 3.41 -20.82 -29.01
C GLN A 34 4.73 -20.99 -29.76
N ASP A 35 5.74 -20.22 -29.36
CA ASP A 35 7.13 -20.34 -29.84
C ASP A 35 7.78 -21.61 -29.28
N GLU A 36 8.97 -21.97 -29.76
CA GLU A 36 9.76 -23.13 -29.33
C GLU A 36 10.10 -23.11 -27.82
N ASP A 37 10.15 -21.92 -27.22
CA ASP A 37 10.38 -21.74 -25.77
C ASP A 37 9.09 -21.79 -24.94
N GLY A 38 7.95 -22.16 -25.55
CA GLY A 38 6.62 -22.18 -24.90
C GLY A 38 6.04 -20.79 -24.63
N ARG A 39 6.59 -19.73 -25.23
CA ARG A 39 6.07 -18.36 -25.08
C ARG A 39 4.96 -18.11 -26.08
N MET A 40 3.85 -17.52 -25.61
CA MET A 40 2.74 -17.14 -26.48
C MET A 40 3.14 -15.99 -27.41
N ILE A 41 2.90 -16.15 -28.71
CA ILE A 41 3.07 -15.12 -29.73
C ILE A 41 1.76 -14.34 -29.82
N ASN A 42 1.83 -13.02 -29.68
CA ASN A 42 0.64 -12.17 -29.79
C ASN A 42 0.07 -12.27 -31.22
N PRO A 43 -1.21 -12.70 -31.41
CA PRO A 43 -1.84 -12.85 -32.73
C PRO A 43 -1.96 -11.57 -33.56
N HIS A 44 -1.82 -10.41 -32.91
CA HIS A 44 -1.84 -9.11 -33.59
C HIS A 44 -0.48 -8.71 -34.17
N ILE A 45 0.59 -9.49 -33.92
CA ILE A 45 1.87 -9.31 -34.61
C ILE A 45 1.69 -9.74 -36.07
N PRO A 46 2.00 -8.87 -37.06
CA PRO A 46 1.94 -9.24 -38.46
C PRO A 46 2.81 -10.45 -38.80
N GLU A 47 2.36 -11.29 -39.74
CA GLU A 47 3.06 -12.53 -40.13
C GLU A 47 4.51 -12.32 -40.55
N TYR A 48 4.83 -11.21 -41.22
CA TYR A 48 6.19 -10.92 -41.67
C TYR A 48 7.17 -10.61 -40.53
N ILE A 49 6.67 -10.32 -39.32
CA ILE A 49 7.48 -10.12 -38.10
C ILE A 49 7.56 -11.42 -37.30
N SER A 50 6.48 -12.20 -37.25
CA SER A 50 6.43 -13.44 -36.45
C SER A 50 7.12 -14.62 -37.15
N LYS A 51 7.03 -14.71 -38.49
CA LYS A 51 7.69 -15.76 -39.27
C LYS A 51 9.14 -15.39 -39.48
N ALA A 52 10.03 -16.16 -38.87
CA ALA A 52 11.45 -15.99 -39.04
C ALA A 52 11.87 -16.31 -40.49
N PRO A 53 12.80 -15.52 -41.08
CA PRO A 53 13.37 -15.83 -42.38
C PRO A 53 14.15 -17.15 -42.38
N TRP A 54 14.18 -17.80 -43.55
CA TRP A 54 14.81 -19.12 -43.75
C TRP A 54 16.29 -19.20 -43.34
N TYR A 55 17.02 -18.08 -43.34
CA TYR A 55 18.44 -18.01 -42.98
C TYR A 55 18.68 -17.91 -41.46
N ILE A 56 17.62 -17.79 -40.65
CA ILE A 56 17.70 -17.76 -39.18
C ILE A 56 17.05 -19.01 -38.58
N SER A 57 15.91 -19.44 -39.12
CA SER A 57 15.25 -20.68 -38.72
C SER A 57 14.46 -21.31 -39.86
N ASP A 58 14.02 -22.55 -39.66
CA ASP A 58 13.30 -23.36 -40.65
C ASP A 58 11.83 -22.90 -40.90
N GLY A 59 11.53 -21.60 -40.75
CA GLY A 59 10.20 -21.03 -41.03
C GLY A 59 9.14 -21.25 -39.95
N LYS A 60 9.54 -21.71 -38.76
CA LYS A 60 8.65 -21.77 -37.58
C LYS A 60 8.37 -20.35 -37.06
N ALA A 61 7.15 -20.12 -36.58
CA ALA A 61 6.77 -18.87 -35.95
C ALA A 61 7.53 -18.69 -34.63
N GLY A 62 8.22 -17.56 -34.47
CA GLY A 62 9.00 -17.27 -33.27
C GLY A 62 9.66 -15.91 -33.30
N LEU A 63 9.74 -15.24 -32.15
CA LEU A 63 10.22 -13.86 -32.05
C LEU A 63 11.72 -13.77 -31.71
N LYS A 64 12.42 -14.91 -31.66
CA LYS A 64 13.86 -14.97 -31.36
C LYS A 64 14.70 -14.14 -32.32
N HIS A 65 14.36 -14.15 -33.61
CA HIS A 65 15.09 -13.42 -34.66
C HIS A 65 14.93 -11.90 -34.60
N GLN A 66 13.88 -11.40 -33.91
CA GLN A 66 13.64 -9.98 -33.68
C GLN A 66 14.31 -9.47 -32.39
N LYS A 67 14.84 -10.37 -31.55
CA LYS A 67 15.64 -9.95 -30.38
C LYS A 67 16.95 -9.35 -30.87
N ALA A 68 17.51 -8.43 -30.06
CA ALA A 68 18.82 -7.85 -30.33
C ALA A 68 19.84 -8.96 -30.64
N GLN A 69 20.48 -8.85 -31.80
CA GLN A 69 21.58 -9.73 -32.14
C GLN A 69 22.72 -9.49 -31.14
N LYS A 70 23.54 -10.51 -30.89
CA LYS A 70 24.70 -10.37 -30.01
C LYS A 70 25.72 -9.45 -30.69
N GLU A 71 25.55 -8.15 -30.57
CA GLU A 71 26.51 -7.14 -31.02
C GLU A 71 27.67 -6.98 -30.03
N THR A 72 28.73 -6.36 -30.52
CA THR A 72 30.07 -6.28 -29.96
C THR A 72 30.09 -5.96 -28.47
N ILE A 73 30.93 -6.69 -27.73
CA ILE A 73 31.17 -6.52 -26.29
C ILE A 73 31.48 -5.04 -26.03
N LYS A 74 30.55 -4.33 -25.40
CA LYS A 74 30.74 -2.94 -24.98
C LYS A 74 31.65 -2.95 -23.75
N THR A 75 32.62 -2.05 -23.69
CA THR A 75 33.42 -1.86 -22.49
C THR A 75 32.53 -1.33 -21.36
N GLY A 76 32.72 -1.84 -20.14
CA GLY A 76 31.98 -1.36 -18.96
C GLY A 76 32.32 0.08 -18.63
N MET A 77 31.41 0.78 -17.93
CA MET A 77 31.57 2.19 -17.51
C MET A 77 32.83 2.44 -16.67
N ASP A 78 33.30 1.41 -15.96
CA ASP A 78 34.46 1.47 -15.06
C ASP A 78 35.81 1.41 -15.80
N VAL A 79 35.82 1.04 -17.08
CA VAL A 79 37.06 0.85 -17.84
C VAL A 79 37.40 2.13 -18.60
N TRP A 80 38.36 2.87 -18.07
CA TRP A 80 38.93 4.05 -18.72
C TRP A 80 40.46 3.96 -18.90
N HIS A 81 41.03 4.92 -19.64
CA HIS A 81 42.46 5.02 -19.82
C HIS A 81 43.15 5.26 -18.47
N HIS A 82 44.19 4.47 -18.17
CA HIS A 82 45.00 4.67 -16.96
C HIS A 82 45.89 5.91 -17.12
N ARG A 83 45.52 7.03 -16.50
CA ARG A 83 46.32 8.26 -16.51
C ARG A 83 47.55 8.09 -15.62
N GLY A 84 48.73 8.38 -16.14
CA GLY A 84 49.98 8.34 -15.38
C GLY A 84 50.47 6.94 -14.97
N ALA A 85 49.78 5.87 -15.37
CA ALA A 85 50.20 4.52 -15.06
C ALA A 85 51.39 4.11 -15.93
N ARG A 86 52.49 3.74 -15.25
CA ARG A 86 53.68 3.14 -15.87
C ARG A 86 53.73 1.65 -15.54
N VAL A 87 54.36 0.86 -16.39
CA VAL A 87 54.49 -0.60 -16.21
C VAL A 87 55.10 -0.88 -14.82
N LYS A 88 54.52 -1.84 -14.09
CA LYS A 88 54.99 -2.24 -12.76
C LYS A 88 56.38 -2.88 -12.89
N GLY A 89 57.40 -2.24 -12.34
CA GLY A 89 58.79 -2.70 -12.33
C GLY A 89 59.81 -1.56 -12.24
N PRO A 90 61.11 -1.87 -12.06
CA PRO A 90 62.19 -0.89 -12.20
C PRO A 90 62.34 -0.46 -13.66
N ALA A 91 62.77 0.78 -13.89
CA ALA A 91 63.10 1.24 -15.23
C ALA A 91 64.29 0.44 -15.79
N SER A 92 64.37 0.33 -17.12
CA SER A 92 65.52 -0.34 -17.74
C SER A 92 66.79 0.46 -17.51
N GLN A 93 67.84 -0.18 -17.02
CA GLN A 93 69.16 0.42 -16.77
C GLN A 93 69.97 0.70 -18.06
N LYS A 94 69.48 0.23 -19.21
CA LYS A 94 70.15 0.38 -20.50
C LYS A 94 69.16 0.81 -21.55
N PHE A 95 69.61 1.67 -22.46
CA PHE A 95 68.84 2.12 -23.60
C PHE A 95 68.51 0.93 -24.52
N LYS A 96 67.21 0.73 -24.80
CA LYS A 96 66.73 -0.30 -25.71
C LYS A 96 66.66 0.25 -27.14
N LYS A 97 67.03 -0.56 -28.12
CA LYS A 97 66.90 -0.17 -29.54
C LYS A 97 65.42 0.01 -29.89
N GLY A 98 65.08 1.16 -30.46
CA GLY A 98 63.69 1.53 -30.76
C GLY A 98 63.01 2.36 -29.67
N ALA A 99 63.67 2.59 -28.52
CA ALA A 99 63.18 3.51 -27.50
C ALA A 99 63.31 4.97 -27.95
N CYS A 100 62.52 5.84 -27.32
CA CYS A 100 62.60 7.27 -27.46
C CYS A 100 64.02 7.78 -27.14
N GLU A 101 64.63 8.49 -28.10
CA GLU A 101 66.02 8.95 -27.95
C GLU A 101 66.21 9.97 -26.81
N ASN A 102 65.13 10.61 -26.36
CA ASN A 102 65.15 11.59 -25.27
C ASN A 102 65.07 10.93 -23.88
N CYS A 103 63.98 10.18 -23.61
CA CYS A 103 63.67 9.65 -22.29
C CYS A 103 63.96 8.14 -22.12
N GLY A 104 64.13 7.39 -23.21
CA GLY A 104 64.41 5.96 -23.18
C GLY A 104 63.21 5.01 -23.01
N ALA A 105 61.97 5.53 -23.02
CA ALA A 105 60.75 4.70 -23.03
C ALA A 105 60.46 4.13 -24.44
N MET A 106 59.83 2.96 -24.51
CA MET A 106 59.51 2.26 -25.77
C MET A 106 58.12 2.61 -26.34
N THR A 107 57.28 3.32 -25.59
CA THR A 107 55.87 3.55 -25.96
C THR A 107 55.66 4.64 -27.00
N HIS A 108 56.59 5.59 -27.12
CA HIS A 108 56.46 6.76 -28.00
C HIS A 108 57.79 7.13 -28.68
N LYS A 109 57.72 8.02 -29.68
CA LYS A 109 58.88 8.56 -30.40
C LYS A 109 59.39 9.84 -29.75
N LYS A 110 60.58 10.31 -30.16
CA LYS A 110 61.18 11.56 -29.66
C LYS A 110 60.28 12.79 -29.85
N SER A 111 59.50 12.84 -30.94
CA SER A 111 58.58 13.94 -31.25
C SER A 111 57.43 14.06 -30.26
N ASP A 112 56.95 12.91 -29.76
CA ASP A 112 55.76 12.82 -28.91
C ASP A 112 56.15 12.59 -27.43
N CYS A 113 57.42 12.87 -27.10
CA CYS A 113 57.97 12.68 -25.77
C CYS A 113 57.41 13.73 -24.80
N MET A 114 56.75 13.26 -23.73
CA MET A 114 56.19 14.13 -22.69
C MET A 114 57.27 14.68 -21.72
N GLU A 115 58.45 14.05 -21.68
CA GLU A 115 59.58 14.53 -20.90
C GLU A 115 60.27 15.70 -21.59
N ARG A 116 60.78 16.65 -20.79
CA ARG A 116 61.52 17.82 -21.29
C ARG A 116 62.63 17.41 -22.26
N PRO A 117 62.75 18.05 -23.44
CA PRO A 117 63.85 17.78 -24.38
C PRO A 117 65.22 18.00 -23.72
N ARG A 118 66.04 16.95 -23.68
CA ARG A 118 67.41 16.99 -23.12
C ARG A 118 68.40 17.42 -24.19
N GLY A 119 69.44 18.17 -23.79
CA GLY A 119 70.54 18.55 -24.69
C GLY A 119 71.33 17.33 -25.21
N LYS A 120 71.56 16.34 -24.35
CA LYS A 120 72.00 14.99 -24.72
C LYS A 120 70.95 14.00 -24.21
N GLY A 121 70.30 13.29 -25.13
CA GLY A 121 69.21 12.36 -24.81
C GLY A 121 69.71 11.03 -24.23
N ALA A 122 68.78 10.26 -23.63
CA ALA A 122 69.05 8.96 -23.01
C ALA A 122 69.70 7.93 -23.96
N LYS A 123 69.57 8.10 -25.29
CA LYS A 123 70.26 7.27 -26.29
C LYS A 123 71.79 7.35 -26.19
N TRP A 124 72.32 8.52 -25.82
CA TRP A 124 73.76 8.77 -25.77
C TRP A 124 74.33 8.75 -24.36
N THR A 125 73.57 9.17 -23.36
CA THR A 125 74.02 9.19 -21.96
C THR A 125 73.67 7.91 -21.21
N GLY A 126 72.59 7.22 -21.57
CA GLY A 126 72.08 6.05 -20.83
C GLY A 126 71.53 6.37 -19.44
N GLU A 127 71.48 7.65 -19.07
CA GLU A 127 71.08 8.15 -17.76
C GLU A 127 69.58 8.50 -17.71
N ASP A 128 68.95 8.33 -16.54
CA ASP A 128 67.54 8.65 -16.25
C ASP A 128 66.54 8.09 -17.27
N ILE A 129 66.62 6.79 -17.55
CA ILE A 129 65.69 6.09 -18.43
C ILE A 129 64.32 5.99 -17.73
N GLN A 130 63.28 6.48 -18.40
CA GLN A 130 61.91 6.42 -17.89
C GLN A 130 61.30 5.04 -18.08
N LYS A 131 60.28 4.73 -17.26
CA LYS A 131 59.51 3.49 -17.40
C LYS A 131 58.52 3.60 -18.55
N ASP A 132 58.19 2.47 -19.16
CA ASP A 132 57.20 2.39 -20.23
C ASP A 132 55.79 2.70 -19.71
N GLU A 133 54.98 3.38 -20.51
CA GLU A 133 53.57 3.72 -20.21
C GLU A 133 52.65 2.51 -20.44
N VAL A 134 51.54 2.44 -19.71
CA VAL A 134 50.51 1.41 -19.94
C VAL A 134 49.53 1.90 -21.01
N VAL A 135 49.61 1.35 -22.22
CA VAL A 135 48.68 1.67 -23.31
C VAL A 135 47.45 0.76 -23.20
N VAL A 136 46.28 1.37 -22.98
CA VAL A 136 44.98 0.67 -22.96
C VAL A 136 44.22 1.03 -24.23
N ASN A 137 43.88 0.01 -25.02
CA ASN A 137 42.99 0.17 -26.19
C ASN A 137 41.54 0.03 -25.73
N LEU A 138 40.77 1.11 -25.86
CA LEU A 138 39.34 1.14 -25.56
C LEU A 138 38.56 1.12 -26.88
N ASP A 139 38.28 -0.07 -27.39
CA ASP A 139 37.45 -0.26 -28.57
C ASP A 139 35.98 -0.37 -28.18
N GLY A 140 35.07 0.10 -29.05
CA GLY A 140 33.62 -0.05 -28.83
C GLY A 140 32.98 0.93 -27.84
N LEU A 141 33.65 2.05 -27.51
CA LEU A 141 33.07 3.11 -26.66
C LEU A 141 31.89 3.82 -27.35
N GLU A 142 30.77 3.93 -26.63
CA GLU A 142 29.57 4.65 -27.08
C GLU A 142 29.73 6.18 -27.05
N PHE A 143 28.77 6.89 -27.64
CA PHE A 143 28.77 8.36 -27.70
C PHE A 143 28.77 9.01 -26.31
N GLU A 144 27.96 8.48 -25.39
CA GLU A 144 27.84 8.97 -24.02
C GLU A 144 29.11 8.70 -23.24
N VAL A 145 29.64 7.46 -23.32
CA VAL A 145 30.88 7.09 -22.64
C VAL A 145 32.06 7.96 -23.08
N LYS A 146 32.19 8.29 -24.37
CA LYS A 146 33.29 9.19 -24.83
C LYS A 146 33.18 10.62 -24.29
N ARG A 147 31.97 11.08 -23.97
CA ARG A 147 31.67 12.46 -23.57
C ARG A 147 31.40 12.63 -22.08
N ASP A 148 31.41 11.52 -21.34
CA ASP A 148 31.22 11.59 -19.91
C ASP A 148 32.36 12.40 -19.27
N ARG A 149 31.95 13.44 -18.55
CA ARG A 149 32.87 14.33 -17.83
C ARG A 149 33.58 13.59 -16.71
N TRP A 150 32.94 12.57 -16.15
CA TRP A 150 33.41 11.84 -14.98
C TRP A 150 34.17 10.55 -15.34
N ASN A 151 34.63 10.43 -16.58
CA ASN A 151 35.47 9.31 -16.99
C ASN A 151 36.78 9.22 -16.21
N GLY A 152 37.00 8.06 -15.57
CA GLY A 152 38.17 7.81 -14.72
C GLY A 152 38.12 8.52 -13.37
N TYR A 153 36.91 8.83 -12.87
CA TYR A 153 36.71 9.32 -11.51
C TYR A 153 37.06 8.25 -10.48
N ASP A 154 37.87 8.61 -9.49
CA ASP A 154 38.15 7.75 -8.33
C ASP A 154 37.10 8.02 -7.24
N ASN A 155 36.48 6.96 -6.72
CA ASN A 155 35.49 7.07 -5.66
C ASN A 155 36.10 7.56 -4.33
N SER A 156 37.42 7.42 -4.14
CA SER A 156 38.10 7.98 -2.96
C SER A 156 38.11 9.50 -2.94
N ASP A 157 38.14 10.16 -4.09
CA ASP A 157 38.20 11.62 -4.17
C ASP A 157 36.93 12.28 -3.60
N TYR A 158 35.82 11.54 -3.57
CA TYR A 158 34.58 12.02 -2.93
C TYR A 158 34.72 12.20 -1.41
N GLN A 159 35.71 11.56 -0.77
CA GLN A 159 35.97 11.73 0.66
C GLN A 159 36.35 13.16 1.01
N GLU A 160 37.06 13.88 0.14
CA GLU A 160 37.42 15.29 0.36
C GLU A 160 36.17 16.17 0.51
N VAL A 161 35.13 15.90 -0.29
CA VAL A 161 33.84 16.59 -0.21
C VAL A 161 33.15 16.28 1.12
N VAL A 162 33.14 15.01 1.54
CA VAL A 162 32.58 14.61 2.85
C VAL A 162 33.31 15.32 3.99
N ASP A 163 34.64 15.42 3.93
CA ASP A 163 35.45 16.11 4.94
C ASP A 163 35.23 17.62 4.96
N GLU A 164 34.96 18.24 3.80
CA GLU A 164 34.53 19.65 3.71
C GLU A 164 33.19 19.87 4.40
N PHE A 165 32.18 19.04 4.13
CA PHE A 165 30.88 19.13 4.81
C PHE A 165 31.02 18.89 6.32
N ALA A 166 31.85 17.95 6.74
CA ALA A 166 32.13 17.70 8.16
C ALA A 166 32.79 18.92 8.84
N ARG A 167 33.71 19.62 8.18
CA ARG A 167 34.30 20.88 8.68
C ARG A 167 33.25 21.99 8.80
N VAL A 168 32.41 22.14 7.77
CA VAL A 168 31.32 23.14 7.77
C VAL A 168 30.34 22.88 8.91
N ASP A 169 29.96 21.63 9.16
CA ASP A 169 29.02 21.31 10.23
C ASP A 169 29.62 21.54 11.62
N LYS A 170 30.93 21.28 11.82
CA LYS A 170 31.63 21.68 13.06
C LYS A 170 31.59 23.19 13.27
N MET A 171 31.88 23.98 12.24
CA MET A 171 31.81 25.44 12.33
C MET A 171 30.39 25.93 12.65
N LYS A 172 29.35 25.34 12.05
CA LYS A 172 27.95 25.68 12.37
C LYS A 172 27.60 25.37 13.83
N LEU A 173 28.10 24.26 14.38
CA LEU A 173 27.88 23.90 15.78
C LEU A 173 28.58 24.90 16.72
N GLU A 174 29.82 25.30 16.41
CA GLU A 174 30.55 26.32 17.18
C GLU A 174 29.88 27.69 17.15
N ILE A 175 29.36 28.11 15.99
CA ILE A 175 28.62 29.37 15.87
C ILE A 175 27.35 29.32 16.73
N LYS A 176 26.56 28.24 16.62
CA LYS A 176 25.36 28.06 17.46
C LYS A 176 25.68 28.02 18.96
N ALA A 177 26.80 27.39 19.35
CA ALA A 177 27.21 27.35 20.74
C ALA A 177 27.59 28.74 21.28
N LYS A 178 28.25 29.57 20.46
CA LYS A 178 28.54 30.97 20.79
C LYS A 178 27.27 31.80 20.90
N GLU A 179 26.34 31.67 19.96
CA GLU A 179 25.04 32.35 20.00
C GLU A 179 24.26 32.02 21.28
N VAL A 180 24.19 30.73 21.66
CA VAL A 180 23.53 30.30 22.90
C VAL A 180 24.24 30.85 24.15
N ALA A 181 25.57 30.90 24.14
CA ALA A 181 26.33 31.48 25.26
C ALA A 181 26.09 32.99 25.38
N ASP A 182 26.08 33.71 24.26
CA ASP A 182 25.79 35.14 24.22
C ASP A 182 24.35 35.43 24.69
N GLU A 183 23.36 34.62 24.28
CA GLU A 183 21.98 34.71 24.79
C GLU A 183 21.88 34.46 26.30
N MET A 184 22.62 33.48 26.84
CA MET A 184 22.66 33.26 28.29
C MET A 184 23.30 34.44 29.02
N THR A 185 24.35 35.04 28.48
CA THR A 185 24.99 36.21 29.11
C THR A 185 24.10 37.46 29.05
N GLN A 186 23.35 37.66 27.97
CA GLN A 186 22.41 38.79 27.86
C GLN A 186 21.20 38.65 28.80
N LYS A 187 20.68 37.44 29.00
CA LYS A 187 19.59 37.20 29.98
C LYS A 187 20.04 37.45 31.42
N ASN A 188 21.29 37.15 31.76
CA ASN A 188 21.85 37.40 33.08
C ASN A 188 22.20 38.89 33.34
N VAL A 189 21.98 39.80 32.38
CA VAL A 189 22.27 41.25 32.52
C VAL A 189 20.98 42.10 32.61
N VAL A 190 19.79 41.48 32.52
CA VAL A 190 18.49 42.13 32.77
C VAL A 190 17.77 41.43 33.93
N ASP A 191 18.40 41.43 35.09
CA ASP A 191 17.78 41.18 36.40
C ASP A 191 18.15 42.36 37.31
N ASP A 192 17.46 43.49 37.10
CA ASP A 192 17.20 44.54 38.08
C ASP A 192 16.24 45.54 37.40
N GLU A 193 14.95 45.20 37.36
CA GLU A 193 13.81 46.08 37.65
C GLU A 193 12.48 45.39 37.30
N ASP A 194 11.59 45.38 38.30
CA ASP A 194 10.30 44.71 38.41
C ASP A 194 9.38 44.77 37.17
N ALA A 195 8.92 43.60 36.73
CA ALA A 195 7.67 43.46 35.99
C ALA A 195 6.84 42.31 36.60
N GLU A 196 5.81 42.69 37.35
CA GLU A 196 4.79 41.78 37.90
C GLU A 196 4.22 40.89 36.79
N ILE A 197 4.40 39.57 36.93
CA ILE A 197 3.77 38.58 36.05
C ILE A 197 2.39 38.26 36.65
N ASP A 198 1.36 38.76 35.98
CA ASP A 198 -0.04 38.42 36.18
C ASP A 198 -0.28 36.90 36.00
N PRO A 199 -0.74 36.17 37.03
CA PRO A 199 -0.91 34.72 36.98
C PRO A 199 -2.11 34.23 36.14
N ASP A 200 -2.91 35.12 35.53
CA ASP A 200 -4.08 34.75 34.72
C ASP A 200 -3.81 34.62 33.20
N SER A 201 -2.53 34.57 32.78
CA SER A 201 -2.15 34.34 31.37
C SER A 201 -1.85 32.88 31.00
N GLU A 202 -2.28 31.90 31.81
CA GLU A 202 -2.06 30.45 31.56
C GLU A 202 -2.89 29.85 30.39
N MET A 203 -3.37 30.66 29.45
CA MET A 203 -4.04 30.18 28.22
C MET A 203 -3.62 30.91 26.94
N ILE A 204 -2.42 31.49 26.91
CA ILE A 204 -1.76 31.85 25.64
C ILE A 204 -0.80 30.71 25.28
N GLY A 205 -1.26 29.89 24.34
CA GLY A 205 -0.70 28.58 24.03
C GLY A 205 0.80 28.55 23.80
N TYR A 206 1.44 27.59 24.45
CA TYR A 206 2.76 27.02 24.17
C TYR A 206 2.99 26.57 22.70
N THR A 207 2.07 26.86 21.79
CA THR A 207 2.10 26.51 20.37
C THR A 207 2.68 27.60 19.46
N GLU A 208 2.86 28.84 19.94
CA GLU A 208 3.27 29.96 19.07
C GLU A 208 4.72 30.44 19.27
N GLY A 209 5.39 30.03 20.34
CA GLY A 209 6.79 30.41 20.65
C GLY A 209 7.87 29.44 20.14
N ALA A 210 7.49 28.25 19.67
CA ALA A 210 8.45 27.30 19.10
C ALA A 210 8.81 27.75 17.68
N SER A 211 9.76 28.69 17.58
CA SER A 211 10.52 28.94 16.35
C SER A 211 11.23 27.65 15.96
N MET A 212 10.56 26.80 15.19
CA MET A 212 11.20 25.70 14.47
C MET A 212 12.24 26.34 13.56
N PRO A 213 13.55 26.09 13.77
CA PRO A 213 14.59 26.72 12.97
C PRO A 213 14.41 26.29 11.51
N GLY A 214 13.98 27.24 10.66
CA GLY A 214 13.70 27.01 9.24
C GLY A 214 12.31 27.45 8.77
N GLN A 215 11.39 27.85 9.66
CA GLN A 215 10.11 28.44 9.27
C GLN A 215 9.90 29.79 9.96
N ALA A 216 10.40 30.87 9.35
CA ALA A 216 9.94 32.21 9.71
C ALA A 216 8.45 32.32 9.34
N TYR A 217 7.57 32.44 10.35
CA TYR A 217 6.13 32.59 10.18
C TYR A 217 5.77 34.04 9.82
N ASP A 218 6.24 34.53 8.67
CA ASP A 218 5.80 35.84 8.14
C ASP A 218 4.44 35.66 7.43
N ALA A 219 3.33 35.90 8.15
CA ALA A 219 1.96 35.64 7.70
C ALA A 219 1.56 36.42 6.42
N LYS A 220 2.22 37.55 6.12
CA LYS A 220 1.92 38.40 4.95
C LYS A 220 2.62 37.96 3.66
N LYS A 221 3.65 37.12 3.71
CA LYS A 221 4.38 36.63 2.52
C LYS A 221 4.06 35.17 2.17
N ARG A 222 3.15 34.53 2.90
CA ARG A 222 2.67 33.15 2.63
C ARG A 222 1.65 33.08 1.49
N ILE A 223 2.04 33.53 0.29
CA ILE A 223 1.65 32.81 -0.94
C ILE A 223 2.75 31.78 -1.21
N THR A 224 3.13 31.01 -0.18
CA THR A 224 3.98 29.84 -0.37
C THR A 224 3.10 28.81 -1.05
N VAL A 225 3.45 28.41 -2.27
CA VAL A 225 2.83 27.29 -2.99
C VAL A 225 2.97 26.06 -2.10
N ARG A 226 2.01 25.83 -1.20
CA ARG A 226 1.97 24.62 -0.38
C ARG A 226 1.77 23.48 -1.36
N ASN A 227 2.68 22.51 -1.34
CA ASN A 227 2.50 21.29 -2.09
C ASN A 227 1.14 20.69 -1.70
N LEU A 228 0.25 20.54 -2.68
CA LEU A 228 -1.12 20.03 -2.47
C LEU A 228 -1.13 18.57 -2.00
N ARG A 229 -0.02 17.85 -2.18
CA ARG A 229 0.14 16.49 -1.71
C ARG A 229 0.41 16.49 -0.21
N ILE A 230 -0.55 15.91 0.52
CA ILE A 230 -0.45 15.54 1.94
C ILE A 230 0.72 14.56 2.09
N ARG A 231 1.64 14.83 3.03
CA ARG A 231 2.88 14.04 3.19
C ARG A 231 2.66 12.81 4.07
N GLU A 232 1.68 12.90 4.95
CA GLU A 232 1.20 11.88 5.88
C GLU A 232 0.57 10.70 5.12
N ASP A 233 -0.11 10.99 4.00
CA ASP A 233 -0.72 9.99 3.14
C ASP A 233 0.30 9.34 2.20
N THR A 234 0.75 8.15 2.58
CA THR A 234 1.64 7.34 1.75
C THR A 234 0.91 6.84 0.48
N ALA A 235 1.55 6.91 -0.69
CA ALA A 235 0.91 6.47 -1.93
C ALA A 235 0.67 4.95 -1.92
N LYS A 236 -0.38 4.48 -2.61
CA LYS A 236 -0.77 3.05 -2.62
C LYS A 236 0.36 2.14 -3.09
N TYR A 237 1.05 2.49 -4.17
CA TYR A 237 2.17 1.71 -4.73
C TYR A 237 3.46 1.76 -3.91
N LEU A 238 3.57 2.64 -2.92
CA LEU A 238 4.73 2.70 -2.01
C LEU A 238 4.52 1.88 -0.74
N ARG A 239 3.33 1.29 -0.55
CA ARG A 239 3.05 0.46 0.63
C ARG A 239 3.85 -0.84 0.64
N ASN A 240 4.11 -1.40 -0.54
CA ASN A 240 5.02 -2.52 -0.73
C ASN A 240 5.86 -2.30 -1.99
N LEU A 241 7.18 -2.31 -1.85
CA LEU A 241 8.14 -2.07 -2.94
C LEU A 241 8.45 -3.36 -3.73
N ASP A 242 7.98 -4.52 -3.27
CA ASP A 242 8.14 -5.77 -3.99
C ASP A 242 7.40 -5.68 -5.35
N PRO A 243 8.09 -5.94 -6.48
CA PRO A 243 7.47 -5.81 -7.81
C PRO A 243 6.38 -6.86 -8.06
N LYS A 244 6.34 -7.93 -7.26
CA LYS A 244 5.34 -9.00 -7.30
C LYS A 244 4.21 -8.78 -6.28
N SER A 245 4.17 -7.63 -5.61
CA SER A 245 3.08 -7.26 -4.71
C SER A 245 1.79 -6.93 -5.48
N ALA A 246 0.84 -6.27 -4.84
CA ALA A 246 -0.42 -5.92 -5.47
C ALA A 246 -0.24 -4.94 -6.64
N HIS A 247 -0.85 -5.25 -7.78
CA HIS A 247 -0.84 -4.38 -8.95
C HIS A 247 -1.57 -3.06 -8.67
N TYR A 248 -0.88 -1.96 -8.91
CA TYR A 248 -1.42 -0.60 -8.91
C TYR A 248 -1.56 -0.11 -10.35
N ASP A 249 -2.78 0.28 -10.74
CA ASP A 249 -3.03 0.92 -12.03
C ASP A 249 -2.83 2.44 -11.90
N PRO A 250 -1.76 3.03 -12.48
CA PRO A 250 -1.48 4.46 -12.37
C PRO A 250 -2.50 5.33 -13.11
N LYS A 251 -3.26 4.78 -14.07
CA LYS A 251 -4.26 5.53 -14.84
C LYS A 251 -5.50 5.81 -14.01
N THR A 252 -6.06 4.78 -13.38
CA THR A 252 -7.25 4.91 -12.53
C THR A 252 -6.89 5.19 -11.07
N ARG A 253 -5.60 5.14 -10.72
CA ARG A 253 -5.08 5.29 -9.35
C ARG A 253 -5.69 4.29 -8.38
N SER A 254 -6.00 3.09 -8.89
CA SER A 254 -6.65 2.01 -8.14
C SER A 254 -5.67 0.90 -7.81
N MET A 255 -5.79 0.35 -6.60
CA MET A 255 -5.08 -0.86 -6.19
C MET A 255 -6.11 -1.92 -5.78
N ARG A 256 -6.20 -2.98 -6.59
CA ARG A 256 -7.22 -4.03 -6.41
C ARG A 256 -6.85 -5.02 -5.31
N GLY A 257 -5.60 -5.48 -5.34
CA GLY A 257 -5.07 -6.48 -4.41
C GLY A 257 -4.59 -5.86 -3.09
N ASN A 258 -4.39 -6.72 -2.10
CA ASN A 258 -3.77 -6.33 -0.84
C ASN A 258 -2.24 -6.25 -0.99
N PRO A 259 -1.58 -5.10 -0.76
CA PRO A 259 -0.13 -4.99 -0.84
C PRO A 259 0.59 -5.79 0.26
N TYR A 260 -0.09 -6.11 1.35
CA TYR A 260 0.44 -6.85 2.50
C TYR A 260 0.11 -8.36 2.44
N ALA A 261 -0.18 -8.90 1.26
CA ALA A 261 -0.37 -10.34 1.12
C ALA A 261 0.95 -11.06 1.40
N GLY A 262 0.97 -11.97 2.40
CA GLY A 262 2.16 -12.76 2.75
C GLY A 262 3.13 -12.11 3.74
N SER A 263 2.90 -10.86 4.17
CA SER A 263 3.78 -10.18 5.14
C SER A 263 3.45 -10.46 6.62
N GLY A 264 2.45 -11.30 6.91
CA GLY A 264 2.08 -11.69 8.27
C GLY A 264 1.42 -10.59 9.13
N LYS A 265 1.41 -9.33 8.69
CA LYS A 265 0.76 -8.22 9.43
C LYS A 265 -0.74 -8.48 9.59
N LEU A 266 -1.25 -8.35 10.82
CA LEU A 266 -2.68 -8.53 11.13
C LEU A 266 -3.52 -7.47 10.40
N GLN A 267 -4.80 -7.77 10.12
CA GLN A 267 -5.66 -6.86 9.33
C GLN A 267 -5.89 -5.50 10.02
N GLU A 268 -5.87 -5.46 11.35
CA GLU A 268 -6.16 -4.28 12.17
C GLU A 268 -5.01 -3.28 12.21
N GLU A 269 -3.77 -3.74 12.02
CA GLU A 269 -2.57 -2.90 11.97
C GLU A 269 -2.36 -2.24 10.59
N ARG A 270 -3.28 -2.45 9.65
CA ARG A 270 -3.12 -1.99 8.27
C ARG A 270 -3.79 -0.65 8.07
N GLU A 271 -2.98 0.37 7.83
CA GLU A 271 -3.44 1.70 7.38
C GLU A 271 -4.22 1.67 6.06
N TYR A 272 -3.98 0.67 5.22
CA TYR A 272 -4.59 0.56 3.89
C TYR A 272 -5.30 -0.78 3.72
N ILE A 273 -6.59 -0.67 3.40
CA ILE A 273 -7.46 -1.79 3.06
C ILE A 273 -7.61 -1.83 1.53
N PRO A 274 -7.46 -2.99 0.89
CA PRO A 274 -7.57 -3.11 -0.56
C PRO A 274 -8.94 -2.66 -1.08
N GLU A 275 -8.97 -2.00 -2.23
CA GLU A 275 -10.23 -1.47 -2.78
C GLU A 275 -11.27 -2.54 -3.08
N ASN A 276 -10.85 -3.73 -3.52
CA ASN A 276 -11.79 -4.83 -3.75
C ASN A 276 -12.54 -5.21 -2.47
N PHE A 277 -11.90 -5.09 -1.31
CA PHE A 277 -12.58 -5.32 -0.04
C PHE A 277 -13.55 -4.18 0.26
N ILE A 278 -13.10 -2.93 0.16
CA ILE A 278 -13.92 -1.74 0.46
C ILE A 278 -15.19 -1.72 -0.42
N ARG A 279 -15.07 -2.05 -1.71
CA ARG A 279 -16.19 -2.03 -2.68
C ARG A 279 -17.39 -2.90 -2.29
N TYR A 280 -17.18 -4.00 -1.57
CA TYR A 280 -18.25 -4.90 -1.15
C TYR A 280 -18.59 -4.78 0.34
N THR A 281 -18.08 -3.76 1.03
CA THR A 281 -18.39 -3.50 2.45
C THR A 281 -19.53 -2.48 2.60
N GLY A 282 -20.14 -2.44 3.79
CA GLY A 282 -21.22 -1.50 4.10
C GLY A 282 -22.52 -1.79 3.37
N ASP A 283 -23.18 -0.73 2.91
CA ASP A 283 -24.53 -0.79 2.33
C ASP A 283 -24.59 -1.43 0.93
N ALA A 284 -23.45 -1.61 0.26
CA ALA A 284 -23.39 -2.33 -1.01
C ALA A 284 -24.03 -3.72 -0.91
N LYS A 285 -23.81 -4.43 0.21
CA LYS A 285 -24.45 -5.73 0.48
C LYS A 285 -25.96 -5.61 0.66
N LYS A 286 -26.43 -4.56 1.34
CA LYS A 286 -27.87 -4.32 1.58
C LYS A 286 -28.59 -4.00 0.28
N VAL A 287 -28.01 -3.16 -0.56
CA VAL A 287 -28.55 -2.82 -1.89
C VAL A 287 -28.56 -4.04 -2.80
N ALA A 288 -27.50 -4.86 -2.79
CA ALA A 288 -27.48 -6.12 -3.54
C ALA A 288 -28.58 -7.09 -3.07
N ALA A 289 -28.78 -7.23 -1.76
CA ALA A 289 -29.87 -8.04 -1.21
C ALA A 289 -31.26 -7.50 -1.60
N MET A 290 -31.43 -6.17 -1.60
CA MET A 290 -32.66 -5.52 -2.07
C MET A 290 -32.92 -5.72 -3.57
N GLN A 291 -31.86 -5.73 -4.38
CA GLN A 291 -31.95 -6.03 -5.80
C GLN A 291 -32.37 -7.48 -6.06
N LEU A 292 -31.77 -8.44 -5.33
CA LEU A 292 -32.16 -9.86 -5.38
C LEU A 292 -33.62 -10.05 -4.96
N PHE A 293 -34.03 -9.37 -3.89
CA PHE A 293 -35.43 -9.37 -3.44
C PHE A 293 -36.38 -8.86 -4.53
N ALA A 294 -36.06 -7.72 -5.15
CA ALA A 294 -36.88 -7.16 -6.22
C ALA A 294 -36.98 -8.08 -7.44
N TRP A 295 -35.88 -8.74 -7.84
CA TRP A 295 -35.92 -9.74 -8.92
C TRP A 295 -36.82 -10.93 -8.57
N ASN A 296 -36.69 -11.49 -7.37
CA ASN A 296 -37.53 -12.60 -6.93
C ASN A 296 -39.03 -12.23 -6.89
N LYS A 297 -39.36 -10.99 -6.51
CA LYS A 297 -40.73 -10.49 -6.50
C LYS A 297 -41.27 -10.18 -7.89
N SER A 298 -40.43 -9.62 -8.74
CA SER A 298 -40.76 -9.37 -10.14
C SER A 298 -41.04 -10.68 -10.89
N GLU A 299 -40.27 -11.75 -10.63
CA GLU A 299 -40.55 -13.09 -11.16
C GLU A 299 -41.89 -13.67 -10.69
N ARG A 300 -42.33 -13.29 -9.48
CA ARG A 300 -43.65 -13.64 -8.94
C ARG A 300 -44.79 -12.74 -9.47
N GLY A 301 -44.48 -11.73 -10.28
CA GLY A 301 -45.45 -10.81 -10.89
C GLY A 301 -45.79 -9.58 -10.04
N GLU A 302 -45.10 -9.33 -8.92
CA GLU A 302 -45.26 -8.08 -8.16
C GLU A 302 -44.47 -6.95 -8.84
N ASN A 303 -45.07 -5.75 -8.93
CA ASN A 303 -44.45 -4.57 -9.53
C ASN A 303 -43.46 -3.90 -8.54
N VAL A 304 -42.32 -4.54 -8.33
CA VAL A 304 -41.28 -4.11 -7.39
C VAL A 304 -39.99 -3.84 -8.17
N HIS A 305 -39.45 -2.62 -8.10
CA HIS A 305 -38.24 -2.25 -8.81
C HIS A 305 -37.38 -1.28 -8.00
N VAL A 306 -36.11 -1.63 -7.77
CA VAL A 306 -35.21 -0.86 -6.89
C VAL A 306 -35.01 0.58 -7.36
N GLN A 307 -34.81 0.80 -8.65
CA GLN A 307 -34.54 2.15 -9.18
C GLN A 307 -35.82 2.99 -9.38
N ALA A 308 -36.95 2.37 -9.73
CA ALA A 308 -38.19 3.09 -10.00
C ALA A 308 -39.00 3.36 -8.72
N LEU A 309 -39.01 2.40 -7.78
CA LEU A 309 -39.80 2.45 -6.54
C LEU A 309 -38.93 2.10 -5.31
N PRO A 310 -37.79 2.78 -5.07
CA PRO A 310 -36.81 2.40 -4.06
C PRO A 310 -37.42 2.28 -2.65
N THR A 311 -38.19 3.29 -2.23
CA THR A 311 -38.80 3.34 -0.89
C THR A 311 -39.85 2.26 -0.69
N ALA A 312 -40.67 1.98 -1.70
CA ALA A 312 -41.65 0.90 -1.65
C ALA A 312 -40.95 -0.46 -1.58
N THR A 313 -39.90 -0.68 -2.37
CA THR A 313 -39.12 -1.92 -2.33
C THR A 313 -38.44 -2.13 -0.97
N GLU A 314 -37.94 -1.06 -0.35
CA GLU A 314 -37.29 -1.10 0.95
C GLU A 314 -38.30 -1.39 2.07
N SER A 315 -39.48 -0.77 2.02
CA SER A 315 -40.58 -1.05 2.95
C SER A 315 -41.03 -2.51 2.86
N LEU A 316 -41.25 -3.02 1.65
CA LEU A 316 -41.61 -4.43 1.43
C LEU A 316 -40.52 -5.38 1.93
N LEU A 317 -39.25 -5.04 1.72
CA LEU A 317 -38.13 -5.84 2.21
C LEU A 317 -38.05 -5.84 3.75
N LYS A 318 -38.38 -4.72 4.41
CA LYS A 318 -38.49 -4.65 5.88
C LYS A 318 -39.63 -5.54 6.37
N THR A 319 -40.81 -5.45 5.75
CA THR A 319 -41.96 -6.31 6.13
C THR A 319 -41.67 -7.78 5.88
N GLU A 320 -40.97 -8.13 4.80
CA GLU A 320 -40.57 -9.51 4.58
C GLU A 320 -39.56 -10.02 5.60
N ARG A 321 -38.62 -9.17 6.03
CA ARG A 321 -37.67 -9.55 7.10
C ARG A 321 -38.41 -9.85 8.40
N THR A 322 -39.37 -9.00 8.79
CA THR A 322 -40.17 -9.26 10.00
C THR A 322 -40.97 -10.55 9.86
N HIS A 323 -41.59 -10.82 8.70
CA HIS A 323 -42.30 -12.07 8.46
C HIS A 323 -41.40 -13.30 8.45
N VAL A 324 -40.17 -13.18 7.93
CA VAL A 324 -39.17 -14.27 7.97
C VAL A 324 -38.74 -14.56 9.40
N ASP A 325 -38.56 -13.54 10.24
CA ASP A 325 -38.19 -13.72 11.64
C ASP A 325 -39.35 -14.33 12.45
N GLU A 326 -40.59 -13.86 12.24
CA GLU A 326 -41.80 -14.50 12.79
C GLU A 326 -41.95 -15.97 12.34
N ALA A 327 -41.62 -16.28 11.09
CA ALA A 327 -41.67 -17.65 10.57
C ALA A 327 -40.62 -18.54 11.26
N LYS A 328 -39.39 -18.05 11.46
CA LYS A 328 -38.35 -18.77 12.21
C LYS A 328 -38.77 -19.04 13.65
N GLU A 329 -39.39 -18.07 14.32
CA GLU A 329 -39.90 -18.24 15.69
C GLU A 329 -40.99 -19.30 15.75
N LYS A 330 -41.93 -19.30 14.81
CA LYS A 330 -42.97 -20.34 14.69
C LYS A 330 -42.37 -21.72 14.41
N GLU A 331 -41.36 -21.80 13.54
CA GLU A 331 -40.63 -23.04 13.29
C GLU A 331 -39.96 -23.55 14.57
N GLN A 332 -39.24 -22.68 15.29
CA GLN A 332 -38.62 -23.01 16.58
C GLN A 332 -39.65 -23.50 17.60
N GLN A 333 -40.79 -22.81 17.75
CA GLN A 333 -41.88 -23.22 18.63
C GLN A 333 -42.44 -24.58 18.23
N SER A 334 -42.69 -24.82 16.94
CA SER A 334 -43.19 -26.10 16.44
C SER A 334 -42.22 -27.27 16.71
N ILE A 335 -40.91 -26.99 16.67
CA ILE A 335 -39.87 -27.97 17.02
C ILE A 335 -39.91 -28.27 18.52
N ILE A 336 -40.02 -27.24 19.35
CA ILE A 336 -40.11 -27.38 20.81
C ILE A 336 -41.37 -28.17 21.21
N GLU A 337 -42.51 -27.93 20.55
CA GLU A 337 -43.75 -28.67 20.81
C GLU A 337 -43.65 -30.15 20.43
N ARG A 338 -43.00 -30.47 19.29
CA ARG A 338 -42.87 -31.85 18.81
C ARG A 338 -41.86 -32.68 19.59
N TYR A 339 -40.72 -32.10 19.93
CA TYR A 339 -39.60 -32.82 20.52
C TYR A 339 -39.45 -32.58 22.03
N GLY A 340 -40.22 -31.64 22.60
CA GLY A 340 -40.04 -31.18 23.97
C GLY A 340 -38.75 -30.37 24.15
N GLY A 341 -38.60 -29.70 25.30
CA GLY A 341 -37.39 -28.93 25.61
C GLY A 341 -37.62 -27.52 26.14
N ALA A 342 -38.88 -27.05 26.19
CA ALA A 342 -39.24 -25.75 26.76
C ALA A 342 -38.65 -25.53 28.17
N LYS A 343 -38.60 -26.60 28.98
CA LYS A 343 -38.03 -26.58 30.36
C LYS A 343 -36.56 -26.18 30.44
N TYR A 344 -35.80 -26.28 29.35
CA TYR A 344 -34.38 -25.91 29.30
C TYR A 344 -34.13 -24.53 28.69
N LEU A 345 -35.16 -23.89 28.13
CA LEU A 345 -35.10 -22.53 27.59
C LEU A 345 -35.34 -21.48 28.67
N ASP A 346 -36.18 -21.80 29.66
CA ASP A 346 -36.37 -20.96 30.83
C ASP A 346 -35.06 -20.89 31.61
N ALA A 347 -34.44 -19.71 31.66
CA ALA A 347 -33.32 -19.48 32.55
C ALA A 347 -33.78 -19.78 33.98
N PRO A 348 -33.05 -20.61 34.75
CA PRO A 348 -33.40 -20.84 36.14
C PRO A 348 -33.44 -19.49 36.87
N PRO A 349 -34.32 -19.33 37.89
CA PRO A 349 -34.45 -18.08 38.62
C PRO A 349 -33.09 -17.59 39.09
N GLN A 350 -32.90 -16.27 39.03
CA GLN A 350 -31.60 -15.62 39.26
C GLN A 350 -30.97 -15.98 40.62
N GLU A 351 -31.80 -16.34 41.60
CA GLU A 351 -31.41 -16.90 42.91
C GLU A 351 -30.55 -18.18 42.79
N LEU A 352 -30.92 -19.09 41.89
CA LEU A 352 -30.18 -20.33 41.64
C LEU A 352 -28.91 -20.09 40.80
N LEU A 353 -28.90 -19.04 39.97
CA LEU A 353 -27.75 -18.67 39.14
C LEU A 353 -26.65 -17.96 39.94
N LEU A 354 -27.03 -17.05 40.84
CA LEU A 354 -26.11 -16.26 41.64
C LEU A 354 -25.78 -16.89 43.00
N GLY A 355 -26.56 -17.90 43.43
CA GLY A 355 -26.39 -18.54 44.75
C GLY A 355 -26.61 -17.59 45.93
N GLN A 356 -27.23 -16.44 45.68
CA GLN A 356 -27.50 -15.41 46.69
C GLN A 356 -28.95 -15.52 47.15
N THR A 357 -29.15 -15.63 48.47
CA THR A 357 -30.47 -15.73 49.12
C THR A 357 -30.98 -14.38 49.64
N GLU A 358 -30.20 -13.30 49.45
CA GLU A 358 -30.50 -11.98 50.00
C GLU A 358 -31.08 -11.08 48.91
N HIS A 359 -32.34 -10.67 49.11
CA HIS A 359 -32.98 -9.65 48.28
C HIS A 359 -32.84 -8.29 48.96
N TYR A 360 -32.18 -7.36 48.29
CA TYR A 360 -32.15 -5.97 48.71
C TYR A 360 -33.54 -5.34 48.55
N VAL A 361 -34.09 -4.81 49.65
CA VAL A 361 -35.41 -4.16 49.69
C VAL A 361 -35.26 -2.75 50.24
N GLU A 362 -35.64 -1.76 49.44
CA GLU A 362 -35.69 -0.35 49.85
C GLU A 362 -37.09 -0.03 50.37
N TYR A 363 -37.16 0.47 51.61
CA TYR A 363 -38.39 0.99 52.21
C TYR A 363 -38.43 2.51 52.11
N ASP A 364 -39.59 3.05 51.77
CA ASP A 364 -39.89 4.46 51.95
C ASP A 364 -39.95 4.81 53.45
N ARG A 365 -39.84 6.10 53.81
CA ARG A 365 -40.01 6.61 55.18
C ARG A 365 -41.33 6.18 55.83
N SER A 366 -42.34 5.89 55.02
CA SER A 366 -43.67 5.39 55.43
C SER A 366 -43.74 3.87 55.61
N GLY A 367 -42.65 3.12 55.37
CA GLY A 367 -42.58 1.66 55.51
C GLY A 367 -43.11 0.86 54.31
N ASN A 368 -43.40 1.54 53.19
CA ASN A 368 -43.82 0.90 51.94
C ASN A 368 -42.59 0.48 51.12
N VAL A 369 -42.66 -0.67 50.44
CA VAL A 369 -41.55 -1.18 49.60
C VAL A 369 -41.50 -0.38 48.30
N VAL A 370 -40.36 0.27 48.01
CA VAL A 370 -40.13 1.08 46.80
C VAL A 370 -39.40 0.28 45.73
N LYS A 371 -38.39 -0.51 46.12
CA LYS A 371 -37.68 -1.45 45.26
C LYS A 371 -37.44 -2.75 46.02
N GLY A 372 -37.70 -3.88 45.37
CA GLY A 372 -37.60 -5.21 45.97
C GLY A 372 -38.90 -6.00 45.87
N GLN A 373 -38.93 -7.18 46.49
CA GLN A 373 -40.10 -8.07 46.46
C GLN A 373 -41.24 -7.45 47.29
N ALA A 374 -42.42 -7.29 46.67
CA ALA A 374 -43.62 -6.84 47.37
C ALA A 374 -44.01 -7.84 48.46
N LYS A 375 -44.58 -7.36 49.57
CA LYS A 375 -45.09 -8.25 50.64
C LYS A 375 -46.08 -9.24 50.03
N ALA A 376 -45.81 -10.54 50.19
CA ALA A 376 -46.71 -11.60 49.74
C ALA A 376 -48.10 -11.39 50.36
N ILE A 377 -49.13 -11.39 49.51
CA ILE A 377 -50.52 -11.33 49.96
C ILE A 377 -50.78 -12.59 50.80
N ALA A 378 -51.26 -12.42 52.03
CA ALA A 378 -51.56 -13.53 52.92
C ALA A 378 -52.70 -14.36 52.34
N LYS A 379 -52.38 -15.54 51.80
CA LYS A 379 -53.38 -16.51 51.34
C LYS A 379 -53.83 -17.36 52.53
N THR A 380 -55.13 -17.62 52.66
CA THR A 380 -55.59 -18.59 53.68
C THR A 380 -55.23 -20.02 53.26
N LYS A 381 -55.42 -20.97 54.19
CA LYS A 381 -55.15 -22.40 53.97
C LYS A 381 -56.00 -23.00 52.83
N PHE A 382 -57.09 -22.35 52.46
CA PHE A 382 -58.00 -22.82 51.41
C PHE A 382 -57.63 -22.20 50.07
N ALA A 383 -57.85 -22.93 48.98
CA ALA A 383 -57.63 -22.42 47.64
C ALA A 383 -58.70 -21.37 47.31
N GLU A 384 -58.40 -20.13 47.62
CA GLU A 384 -59.17 -18.96 47.21
C GLU A 384 -59.15 -18.87 45.67
N ASP A 385 -60.27 -18.44 45.08
CA ASP A 385 -60.48 -18.24 43.64
C ASP A 385 -60.42 -19.47 42.73
N LYS A 386 -60.56 -20.70 43.24
CA LYS A 386 -60.84 -21.87 42.39
C LYS A 386 -62.34 -22.07 42.16
N HIS A 387 -62.79 -21.65 40.99
CA HIS A 387 -64.18 -21.77 40.56
C HIS A 387 -64.35 -23.10 39.80
N PHE A 388 -65.00 -24.09 40.42
CA PHE A 388 -65.45 -25.29 39.70
C PHE A 388 -66.82 -24.99 39.08
N ASN A 389 -66.81 -24.76 37.76
CA ASN A 389 -67.95 -24.44 36.90
C ASN A 389 -68.50 -23.01 37.01
N ASN A 390 -68.81 -22.46 35.83
CA ASN A 390 -68.94 -21.04 35.51
C ASN A 390 -70.27 -20.40 35.99
N SER A 391 -70.60 -20.48 37.28
CA SER A 391 -71.73 -19.73 37.87
C SER A 391 -71.23 -18.63 38.80
N MET A 392 -71.36 -17.37 38.37
CA MET A 392 -71.10 -16.18 39.19
C MET A 392 -72.06 -16.15 40.40
N LEU A 393 -71.51 -16.11 41.60
CA LEU A 393 -72.20 -15.62 42.80
C LEU A 393 -71.61 -14.26 43.16
N PHE A 394 -72.41 -13.20 43.00
CA PHE A 394 -72.06 -11.86 43.49
C PHE A 394 -72.16 -11.84 45.02
N TYR A 395 -71.04 -11.64 45.71
CA TYR A 395 -71.04 -11.12 47.08
C TYR A 395 -70.73 -9.62 47.02
N PHE A 396 -71.72 -8.82 47.41
CA PHE A 396 -71.55 -7.39 47.70
C PHE A 396 -70.85 -7.29 49.05
N ASP A 397 -69.63 -6.77 49.07
CA ASP A 397 -68.95 -6.37 50.30
C ASP A 397 -69.05 -4.85 50.47
N PHE A 398 -69.62 -4.42 51.59
CA PHE A 398 -70.00 -3.03 51.87
C PHE A 398 -69.03 -2.43 52.90
N SER A 399 -67.78 -2.19 52.50
CA SER A 399 -66.80 -1.33 53.19
C SER A 399 -65.62 -1.14 52.23
N THR A 400 -65.05 0.02 51.92
CA THR A 400 -64.97 1.29 52.64
C THR A 400 -64.38 2.35 51.69
N THR A 401 -64.88 3.58 51.83
CA THR A 401 -64.27 4.90 51.54
C THR A 401 -63.83 5.30 50.13
N ILE A 402 -64.59 6.30 49.65
CA ILE A 402 -64.35 7.27 48.58
C ILE A 402 -63.05 8.08 48.83
N SER A 403 -62.22 8.22 47.81
CA SER A 403 -61.40 9.43 47.60
C SER A 403 -61.47 9.85 46.13
N HIS A 404 -62.23 10.91 45.88
CA HIS A 404 -62.25 11.70 44.64
C HIS A 404 -60.92 12.43 44.46
N ALA A 405 -60.37 12.44 43.24
CA ALA A 405 -60.15 13.65 42.42
C ALA A 405 -59.24 13.34 41.21
N ASP A 406 -59.78 13.64 40.02
CA ASP A 406 -59.18 14.38 38.90
C ASP A 406 -57.81 13.92 38.30
N HIS A 407 -57.56 13.86 36.99
CA HIS A 407 -58.24 14.35 35.79
C HIS A 407 -57.53 13.74 34.56
N MET A 408 -58.32 13.44 33.51
CA MET A 408 -57.97 13.49 32.07
C MET A 408 -56.78 12.70 31.49
N MET A 409 -57.10 11.67 30.71
CA MET A 409 -56.43 11.42 29.42
C MET A 409 -56.90 12.48 28.38
N PRO A 410 -56.22 12.62 27.23
CA PRO A 410 -56.61 11.77 26.11
C PRO A 410 -55.43 11.18 25.31
N PHE A 411 -55.70 10.00 24.78
CA PHE A 411 -55.02 9.39 23.65
C PHE A 411 -54.92 10.34 22.44
N ALA A 412 -53.73 10.40 21.84
CA ALA A 412 -53.49 10.17 20.42
C ALA A 412 -52.11 9.49 20.29
#